data_AF-A0A9D6VSK5-F1
#
_entry.id   AF-A0A9D6VSK5-F1
#
_cell.length_a   1.000
_cell.length_b   1.000
_cell.length_c   1.000
_cell.angle_alpha   90.00
_cell.angle_beta   90.00
_cell.angle_gamma   90.00
#
_symmetry.space_group_name_H-M   'P 1'
#
loop_
_entity.id
_entity.type
_entity.pdbx_description
1 polymer ?
#
loop_
_entity_poly.entity_id
_entity_poly.type
_entity_poly.pdbx_seq_one_letter_code
_entity_poly.pdbx_strand_id
1 'polypeptide(L)' 'MVTPQCEDGYTKIANELLEALARIRIPGETHQVLDTVLRKTYGYGKKEDAISLSQFVLATGLSKSHS' A
#
# COMPACT_ATOMS: atom_id res chain seq x y z
N MET A 1 14.21 13.07 14.11
CA MET A 1 12.76 12.87 14.35
C MET A 1 12.10 13.01 12.99
N VAL A 2 11.40 11.97 12.52
CA VAL A 2 10.67 12.05 11.25
C VAL A 2 9.25 12.46 11.62
N THR A 3 8.91 13.70 11.36
CA THR A 3 7.55 14.19 11.54
C THR A 3 6.80 13.86 10.24
N PRO A 4 5.55 13.38 10.29
CA PRO A 4 4.82 12.98 9.09
C PRO A 4 4.26 14.22 8.37
N GLN A 5 5.12 14.89 7.58
CA GLN A 5 4.74 16.05 6.79
C GLN A 5 4.52 15.64 5.34
N CYS A 6 3.50 16.23 4.71
CA CYS A 6 3.25 16.02 3.27
C CYS A 6 4.42 16.48 2.38
N GLU A 7 5.30 17.32 2.91
CA GLU A 7 6.54 17.78 2.28
C GLU A 7 7.52 16.62 2.02
N ASP A 8 7.49 15.59 2.87
CA ASP A 8 8.28 14.35 2.71
C ASP A 8 7.63 13.36 1.72
N GLY A 9 6.55 13.79 1.07
CA GLY A 9 5.83 13.03 0.06
C GLY A 9 4.50 12.47 0.56
N TYR A 10 3.61 12.21 -0.39
CA TYR A 10 2.27 11.68 -0.16
C TYR A 10 1.84 10.81 -1.33
N THR A 11 0.89 9.92 -1.07
CA THR A 11 0.29 9.06 -2.11
C THR A 11 -1.07 9.63 -2.48
N LYS A 12 -1.20 10.13 -3.72
CA LYS A 12 -2.49 10.58 -4.26
C LYS A 12 -3.32 9.38 -4.70
N ILE A 13 -4.48 9.17 -4.10
CA ILE A 13 -5.44 8.14 -4.50
C ILE A 13 -6.69 8.79 -5.10
N ALA A 14 -7.34 8.09 -6.03
CA ALA A 14 -8.60 8.55 -6.60
C ALA A 14 -9.73 8.47 -5.56
N ASN A 15 -10.63 9.45 -5.54
CA ASN A 15 -11.73 9.50 -4.57
C ASN A 15 -12.62 8.26 -4.66
N GLU A 16 -12.93 7.78 -5.86
CA GLU A 16 -13.76 6.58 -6.06
C GLU A 16 -13.15 5.33 -5.41
N LEU A 17 -11.82 5.22 -5.42
CA LEU A 17 -11.11 4.14 -4.74
C LEU A 17 -11.24 4.28 -3.22
N LEU A 18 -11.03 5.48 -2.69
CA LEU A 18 -11.18 5.75 -1.26
C LEU A 18 -12.61 5.48 -0.77
N GLU A 19 -13.62 5.88 -1.55
CA GLU A 19 -15.03 5.61 -1.28
C GLU A 19 -15.35 4.11 -1.32
N ALA A 20 -14.75 3.37 -2.25
CA ALA A 20 -14.88 1.91 -2.28
C ALA A 20 -14.26 1.26 -1.04
N LEU A 21 -13.05 1.69 -0.63
CA LEU A 21 -12.39 1.20 0.58
C LEU A 21 -13.20 1.49 1.85
N ALA A 22 -13.88 2.64 1.92
CA ALA A 22 -14.74 3.00 3.05
C ALA A 22 -15.95 2.06 3.22
N ARG A 23 -16.37 1.35 2.17
CA ARG A 23 -17.53 0.44 2.20
C ARG A 23 -17.18 -1.00 2.53
N ILE A 24 -15.90 -1.36 2.61
CA ILE A 24 -15.46 -2.74 2.81
C ILE A 24 -14.68 -2.90 4.11
N ARG A 25 -14.91 -4.02 4.80
CA ARG A 25 -14.09 -4.41 5.95
C ARG A 25 -12.95 -5.30 5.47
N ILE A 26 -11.73 -4.80 5.57
CA ILE A 26 -10.52 -5.53 5.19
C ILE A 26 -9.81 -6.01 6.46
N PRO A 27 -9.44 -7.30 6.57
CA PRO A 27 -8.55 -7.77 7.63
C PRO A 27 -7.21 -7.02 7.61
N GLY A 28 -6.60 -6.80 8.77
CA GLY A 28 -5.40 -5.96 8.90
C GLY A 28 -4.25 -6.39 7.98
N GLU A 29 -3.97 -7.69 7.89
CA GLU A 29 -2.90 -8.23 7.02
C GLU A 29 -3.17 -7.98 5.54
N THR A 30 -4.43 -8.13 5.10
CA THR A 30 -4.83 -7.85 3.72
C THR A 30 -4.75 -6.36 3.41
N HIS A 31 -5.06 -5.50 4.39
CA HIS A 31 -4.93 -4.05 4.25
C HIS A 31 -3.47 -3.63 4.08
N GLN A 32 -2.53 -4.23 4.83
CA GLN A 32 -1.09 -3.97 4.66
C GLN A 32 -0.59 -4.27 3.24
N VAL A 33 -1.06 -5.39 2.66
CA VAL A 33 -0.73 -5.76 1.28
C VAL A 33 -1.31 -4.73 0.30
N LEU A 34 -2.56 -4.32 0.49
CA LEU A 34 -3.21 -3.29 -0.32
C LEU A 34 -2.45 -1.96 -0.26
N ASP A 35 -2.09 -1.49 0.93
CA ASP A 35 -1.35 -0.23 1.12
C ASP A 35 0.02 -0.28 0.43
N THR A 36 0.67 -1.45 0.45
CA THR A 36 1.92 -1.66 -0.29
C THR A 36 1.70 -1.49 -1.80
N VAL A 37 0.62 -2.05 -2.35
CA VAL A 37 0.27 -1.87 -3.76
C VAL A 37 0.01 -0.39 -4.06
N LEU A 38 -0.82 0.29 -3.26
CA LEU A 38 -1.13 1.71 -3.45
C LEU A 38 0.14 2.58 -3.41
N ARG A 39 1.05 2.30 -2.46
CA ARG A 39 2.31 3.03 -2.35
C ARG A 39 3.23 2.79 -3.54
N LYS A 40 3.26 1.58 -4.11
CA LYS A 40 4.12 1.20 -5.24
C LYS A 40 3.57 1.63 -6.60
N THR A 41 2.25 1.78 -6.75
CA THR A 41 1.61 2.29 -7.96
C THR A 41 1.35 3.79 -7.86
N TYR A 42 0.29 4.20 -7.17
CA TYR A 42 -0.14 5.59 -7.01
C TYR A 42 0.94 6.46 -6.38
N GLY A 43 1.69 5.95 -5.40
CA GLY A 43 2.77 6.68 -4.75
C GLY A 43 3.99 6.97 -5.65
N TYR A 44 4.06 6.36 -6.85
CA TYR A 44 5.05 6.64 -7.88
C TYR A 44 4.41 7.13 -9.19
N GLY A 45 3.09 7.41 -9.20
CA GLY A 45 2.37 7.83 -10.39
C GLY A 45 2.27 6.77 -11.50
N LYS A 46 2.37 5.48 -11.15
CA LYS A 46 2.28 4.36 -12.10
C LYS A 46 0.86 3.78 -12.11
N LYS A 47 0.41 3.32 -13.28
CA LYS A 47 -0.85 2.58 -13.43
C LYS A 47 -0.75 1.14 -12.91
N GLU A 48 0.42 0.55 -13.05
CA GLU A 48 0.73 -0.83 -12.64
C GLU A 48 2.20 -0.91 -12.20
N ASP A 49 2.54 -1.91 -11.38
CA ASP A 49 3.91 -2.18 -10.97
C ASP A 49 4.09 -3.68 -10.73
N ALA A 50 5.25 -4.21 -11.09
CA ALA A 50 5.63 -5.59 -10.79
C ALA A 50 6.29 -5.63 -9.40
N ILE A 51 5.55 -6.09 -8.38
CA ILE A 51 6.00 -6.11 -6.99
C ILE A 51 6.35 -7.54 -6.60
N SER A 52 7.61 -7.77 -6.22
CA SER A 52 8.07 -9.09 -5.79
C SER A 52 7.56 -9.45 -4.38
N LEU A 53 7.45 -10.74 -4.09
CA LEU A 53 7.06 -11.23 -2.75
C LEU A 53 8.01 -10.72 -1.66
N SER A 54 9.31 -10.62 -1.95
CA SER A 54 10.30 -10.08 -1.01
C SER A 54 10.06 -8.60 -0.69
N GLN A 55 9.55 -7.81 -1.64
CA GLN A 55 9.17 -6.41 -1.38
C GLN A 55 7.93 -6.31 -0.50
N PHE A 56 6.95 -7.21 -0.68
CA PHE A 56 5.81 -7.28 0.23
C PHE A 56 6.25 -7.61 1.65
N VAL A 57 7.07 -8.66 1.84
CA VAL A 57 7.62 -9.04 3.15
C VAL A 57 8.35 -7.87 3.80
N LEU A 58 9.17 -7.15 3.05
CA LEU A 58 9.90 -5.99 3.56
C LEU A 58 8.96 -4.83 3.95
N ALA A 59 7.90 -4.59 3.18
CA ALA A 59 6.98 -3.48 3.40
C ALA A 59 5.96 -3.75 4.52
N THR A 60 5.45 -4.98 4.62
CA THR A 60 4.38 -5.34 5.55
C THR A 60 4.89 -6.00 6.83
N GLY A 61 6.12 -6.53 6.83
CA GLY A 61 6.65 -7.35 7.93
C GLY A 61 6.03 -8.74 8.01
N LEU A 62 5.15 -9.11 7.08
CA LEU A 62 4.53 -10.44 7.03
C LEU A 62 5.55 -11.48 6.57
N SER A 63 5.45 -12.68 7.15
CA SER A 63 6.30 -13.80 6.75
C SER A 63 5.87 -14.35 5.40
N LYS A 64 6.84 -14.89 4.63
CA LYS A 64 6.50 -15.67 3.44
C LYS A 64 5.68 -16.89 3.88
N SER A 65 4.65 -17.22 3.12
CA SER A 65 4.01 -18.52 3.29
C SER A 65 5.07 -19.59 2.99
N HIS A 66 5.39 -20.41 3.99
CA HIS A 66 6.17 -21.62 3.79
C HIS A 66 5.21 -22.66 3.20
N SER A 67 5.30 -22.90 1.90
CA SER A 67 4.66 -24.03 1.22
C SER A 67 5.62 -25.21 1.18
#